data_AF-A0A816EA23-F1
#
_entry.id   AF-A0A816EA23-F1
#
_cell.length_a   1.000
_cell.length_b   1.000
_cell.length_c   1.000
_cell.angle_alpha   90.00
_cell.angle_beta   90.00
_cell.angle_gamma   90.00
#
_symmetry.space_group_name_H-M   'P 1'
#
loop_
_entity.id
_entity.type
_entity.pdbx_description
1 polymer ?
#
loop_
_entity_poly.entity_id
_entity_poly.type
_entity_poly.pdbx_seq_one_letter_code
_entity_poly.pdbx_strand_id
1 'polypeptide(L)'
;MFSLIILASTTTTPLPPCSPSSVGSASTLVTISSPNDTMYGCYAYAWTSPTTGSVNFIFELRNDPGQWYLDDTSVYQGGTQMLTNTGFETGSLSPWVRTGPNGNCGAFPVQIYNSSCHSGSYCATDGINGCADQLSQQFTATAGQVYIVSFWLKSDSLGSVISAMVTLA
;
A
#
# COMPACT_ATOMS: atom_id res chain seq x y z
N MET A 1 38.06 -35.29 0.71
CA MET A 1 37.29 -34.57 -0.34
C MET A 1 36.00 -34.13 0.32
N PHE A 2 35.90 -32.87 0.75
CA PHE A 2 34.72 -32.35 1.44
C PHE A 2 33.68 -31.93 0.39
N SER A 3 32.53 -32.60 0.35
CA SER A 3 31.40 -32.15 -0.47
C SER A 3 30.75 -30.94 0.18
N LEU A 4 30.83 -29.80 -0.51
CA LEU A 4 30.07 -28.60 -0.22
C LEU A 4 28.64 -28.82 -0.73
N ILE A 5 27.69 -29.03 0.17
CA ILE A 5 26.26 -29.03 -0.17
C ILE A 5 25.82 -27.57 -0.21
N ILE A 6 25.68 -27.01 -1.41
CA ILE A 6 25.01 -25.72 -1.61
C ILE A 6 23.50 -25.99 -1.55
N LEU A 7 22.89 -25.73 -0.40
CA LEU A 7 21.44 -25.61 -0.29
C LEU A 7 21.02 -24.31 -0.98
N ALA A 8 20.58 -24.39 -2.24
CA ALA A 8 19.88 -23.29 -2.88
C ALA A 8 18.52 -23.13 -2.20
N SER A 9 18.41 -22.17 -1.28
CA SER A 9 17.13 -21.75 -0.72
C SER A 9 16.34 -21.07 -1.83
N THR A 10 15.34 -21.75 -2.39
CA THR A 10 14.37 -21.14 -3.29
C THR A 10 13.39 -20.33 -2.45
N THR A 11 13.79 -19.15 -1.98
CA THR A 11 12.83 -18.14 -1.57
C THR A 11 12.08 -17.71 -2.82
N THR A 12 11.00 -18.41 -3.13
CA THR A 12 10.07 -17.98 -4.18
C THR A 12 9.58 -16.60 -3.78
N THR A 13 9.90 -15.60 -4.59
CA THR A 13 9.16 -14.34 -4.62
C THR A 13 7.67 -14.68 -4.57
N PRO A 14 6.91 -14.25 -3.55
CA PRO A 14 5.47 -14.38 -3.62
C PRO A 14 5.02 -13.69 -4.90
N LEU A 15 4.23 -14.42 -5.69
CA LEU A 15 3.69 -13.87 -6.93
C LEU A 15 2.85 -12.64 -6.56
N PRO A 16 3.05 -11.50 -7.24
CA PRO A 16 2.23 -10.34 -6.98
C PRO A 16 0.75 -10.68 -7.22
N PRO A 17 -0.18 -10.09 -6.44
CA PRO A 17 -1.61 -10.41 -6.53
C PRO A 17 -2.22 -10.03 -7.89
N CYS A 18 -1.57 -9.14 -8.64
CA CYS A 18 -1.87 -8.81 -10.02
C CYS A 18 -0.58 -8.44 -10.78
N SER A 19 -0.65 -8.35 -12.11
CA SER A 19 0.50 -8.03 -12.95
C SER A 19 1.08 -6.64 -12.63
N PRO A 20 2.36 -6.54 -12.21
CA PRO A 20 2.95 -5.25 -11.88
C PRO A 20 3.18 -4.38 -13.11
N SER A 21 2.89 -3.07 -12.98
CA SER A 21 3.40 -2.06 -13.91
C SER A 21 4.80 -1.63 -13.50
N SER A 22 5.75 -1.55 -14.45
CA SER A 22 7.11 -1.08 -14.15
C SER A 22 7.14 0.44 -13.98
N VAL A 23 7.66 0.93 -12.85
CA VAL A 23 7.77 2.37 -12.55
C VAL A 23 9.21 2.90 -12.50
N GLY A 24 10.20 2.01 -12.65
CA GLY A 24 11.62 2.38 -12.52
C GLY A 24 11.94 2.92 -11.13
N SER A 25 12.70 4.00 -11.05
CA SER A 25 13.13 4.64 -9.80
C SER A 25 12.34 5.90 -9.44
N ALA A 26 11.16 6.10 -10.04
CA ALA A 26 10.28 7.22 -9.69
C ALA A 26 9.83 7.12 -8.23
N SER A 27 9.76 8.26 -7.53
CA SER A 27 9.20 8.32 -6.17
C SER A 27 7.70 8.14 -6.16
N THR A 28 6.97 8.69 -7.15
CA THR A 28 5.53 8.44 -7.29
C THR A 28 5.30 7.20 -8.14
N LEU A 29 4.65 6.19 -7.55
CA LEU A 29 4.31 4.93 -8.21
C LEU A 29 3.06 5.09 -9.08
N VAL A 30 2.05 5.77 -8.57
CA VAL A 30 0.78 6.01 -9.28
C VAL A 30 0.05 7.22 -8.73
N THR A 31 -0.68 7.89 -9.62
CA THR A 31 -1.81 8.75 -9.29
C THR A 31 -3.08 8.11 -9.86
N ILE A 32 -4.01 7.76 -8.97
CA ILE A 32 -5.31 7.21 -9.35
C ILE A 32 -6.32 8.35 -9.29
N SER A 33 -7.04 8.55 -10.38
CA SER A 33 -8.23 9.41 -10.45
C SER A 33 -9.31 8.63 -11.20
N SER A 34 -9.66 7.45 -10.70
CA SER A 34 -10.67 6.62 -11.35
C SER A 34 -12.05 6.91 -10.76
N PRO A 35 -13.09 6.96 -11.59
CA PRO A 35 -14.45 6.89 -11.09
C PRO A 35 -14.74 5.42 -10.72
N ASN A 36 -15.20 5.20 -9.50
CA ASN A 36 -16.28 4.25 -9.25
C ASN A 36 -15.97 2.75 -9.39
N ASP A 37 -15.15 2.16 -8.50
CA ASP A 37 -15.35 0.73 -8.24
C ASP A 37 -15.69 0.48 -6.77
N THR A 38 -16.89 -0.03 -6.56
CA THR A 38 -17.32 -0.58 -5.27
C THR A 38 -16.70 -1.96 -5.03
N MET A 39 -16.09 -2.56 -6.06
CA MET A 39 -15.23 -3.71 -5.97
C MET A 39 -13.78 -3.28 -5.80
N TYR A 40 -12.99 -4.13 -5.16
CA TYR A 40 -11.55 -3.90 -4.99
C TYR A 40 -10.81 -4.02 -6.31
N GLY A 41 -10.09 -2.96 -6.67
CA GLY A 41 -9.08 -2.99 -7.73
C GLY A 41 -7.72 -3.38 -7.15
N CYS A 42 -7.00 -4.28 -7.85
CA CYS A 42 -5.63 -4.62 -7.51
C CYS A 42 -4.66 -3.68 -8.23
N TYR A 43 -3.71 -3.14 -7.48
CA TYR A 43 -2.64 -2.30 -8.00
C TYR A 43 -1.30 -2.92 -7.64
N ALA A 44 -0.40 -3.03 -8.63
CA ALA A 44 0.93 -3.58 -8.42
C ALA A 44 1.98 -2.84 -9.24
N TYR A 45 3.16 -2.65 -8.65
CA TYR A 45 4.28 -1.90 -9.24
C TYR A 45 5.61 -2.59 -8.97
N ALA A 46 6.48 -2.62 -9.97
CA ALA A 46 7.88 -2.99 -9.81
C ALA A 46 8.73 -1.71 -9.72
N TRP A 47 9.27 -1.43 -8.54
CA TRP A 47 10.06 -0.24 -8.24
C TRP A 47 11.52 -0.59 -7.97
N THR A 48 12.44 0.12 -8.62
CA THR A 48 13.88 -0.04 -8.41
C THR A 48 14.38 1.06 -7.50
N SER A 49 14.85 0.70 -6.30
CA SER A 49 15.30 1.71 -5.33
C SER A 49 16.48 2.54 -5.87
N PRO A 50 16.39 3.88 -5.89
CA PRO A 50 17.51 4.73 -6.28
C PRO A 50 18.57 4.84 -5.18
N THR A 51 18.22 4.55 -3.92
CA THR A 51 19.06 4.78 -2.74
C THR A 51 19.08 3.56 -1.81
N THR A 52 20.08 3.53 -0.92
CA THR A 52 20.13 2.59 0.22
C THR A 52 19.81 3.37 1.48
N GLY A 53 18.88 2.88 2.30
CA GLY A 53 18.46 3.55 3.53
C GLY A 53 16.97 3.39 3.82
N SER A 54 16.47 4.18 4.76
CA SER A 54 15.04 4.21 5.09
C SER A 54 14.25 4.83 3.94
N VAL A 55 13.13 4.20 3.58
CA VAL A 55 12.17 4.67 2.57
C VAL A 55 10.79 4.66 3.20
N ASN A 56 10.06 5.75 3.06
CA ASN A 56 8.67 5.84 3.46
C ASN A 56 7.79 5.36 2.31
N PHE A 57 7.01 4.31 2.56
CA PHE A 57 5.88 3.95 1.72
C PHE A 57 4.65 4.72 2.18
N ILE A 58 4.14 5.58 1.32
CA ILE A 58 3.10 6.56 1.65
C ILE A 58 1.92 6.38 0.70
N PHE A 59 0.73 6.28 1.28
CA PHE A 59 -0.53 6.54 0.62
C PHE A 59 -1.01 7.93 0.99
N GLU A 60 -1.43 8.70 0.00
CA GLU A 60 -2.27 9.89 0.18
C GLU A 60 -3.61 9.62 -0.49
N LEU A 61 -4.69 9.56 0.28
CA LEU A 61 -5.99 9.06 -0.17
C LEU A 61 -7.10 10.06 0.13
N ARG A 62 -7.95 10.31 -0.87
CA ARG A 62 -9.19 11.09 -0.74
C ARG A 62 -10.29 10.46 -1.57
N ASN A 63 -11.50 10.43 -1.03
CA ASN A 63 -12.70 10.10 -1.78
C ASN A 63 -13.80 11.04 -1.29
N ASP A 64 -14.38 11.84 -2.19
CA ASP A 64 -15.47 12.77 -1.85
C ASP A 64 -16.65 12.51 -2.80
N PRO A 65 -17.90 12.37 -2.31
CA PRO A 65 -18.34 12.34 -0.91
C PRO A 65 -18.25 10.95 -0.24
N GLY A 66 -17.57 9.99 -0.87
CA GLY A 66 -17.53 8.59 -0.43
C GLY A 66 -16.43 8.24 0.57
N GLN A 67 -16.37 6.98 0.97
CA GLN A 67 -15.27 6.39 1.75
C GLN A 67 -14.35 5.60 0.83
N TRP A 68 -13.05 5.62 1.08
CA TRP A 68 -12.11 4.66 0.48
C TRP A 68 -11.86 3.50 1.45
N TYR A 69 -11.51 2.34 0.90
CA TYR A 69 -11.08 1.17 1.67
C TYR A 69 -9.77 0.66 1.08
N LEU A 70 -8.73 0.61 1.91
CA LEU A 70 -7.40 0.11 1.58
C LEU A 70 -7.18 -1.21 2.31
N ASP A 71 -6.68 -2.20 1.59
CA ASP A 71 -6.40 -3.51 2.16
C ASP A 71 -5.24 -4.22 1.44
N ASP A 72 -4.72 -5.28 2.05
CA ASP A 72 -3.74 -6.19 1.47
C ASP A 72 -2.54 -5.48 0.80
N THR A 73 -2.02 -4.48 1.51
CA THR A 73 -0.83 -3.73 1.09
C THR A 73 0.41 -4.61 1.18
N SER A 74 1.42 -4.43 0.34
CA SER A 74 2.67 -5.19 0.49
C SER A 74 3.82 -4.53 -0.24
N VAL A 75 5.02 -4.74 0.29
CA VAL A 75 6.28 -4.42 -0.38
C VAL A 75 7.19 -5.63 -0.23
N TYR A 76 7.40 -6.37 -1.32
CA TYR A 76 8.27 -7.55 -1.32
C TYR A 76 9.60 -7.25 -2.00
N GLN A 77 10.70 -7.64 -1.35
CA GLN A 77 12.00 -7.77 -2.00
C GLN A 77 12.33 -9.26 -2.10
N GLY A 78 12.34 -9.80 -3.32
CA GLY A 78 12.46 -11.25 -3.45
C GLY A 78 11.31 -11.95 -2.69
N GLY A 79 11.64 -12.93 -1.87
CA GLY A 79 10.68 -13.66 -1.01
C GLY A 79 10.29 -12.95 0.30
N THR A 80 10.85 -11.78 0.61
CA THR A 80 10.74 -11.18 1.94
C THR A 80 9.77 -10.00 1.94
N GLN A 81 8.78 -10.04 2.84
CA GLN A 81 7.89 -8.91 3.10
C GLN A 81 8.64 -7.84 3.89
N MET A 82 8.61 -6.59 3.41
CA MET A 82 9.29 -5.45 4.02
C MET A 82 8.42 -4.70 5.04
N LEU A 83 7.10 -4.90 5.01
CA LEU A 83 6.13 -4.26 5.88
C LEU A 83 5.54 -5.24 6.91
N THR A 84 4.84 -4.69 7.91
CA THR A 84 4.07 -5.47 8.89
C THR A 84 2.64 -4.94 8.98
N ASN A 85 1.72 -5.77 9.47
CA ASN A 85 0.28 -5.46 9.54
C ASN A 85 -0.27 -4.96 8.18
N THR A 86 0.06 -5.69 7.12
CA THR A 86 -0.18 -5.33 5.72
C THR A 86 -1.64 -5.38 5.27
N GLY A 87 -2.43 -6.28 5.87
CA GLY A 87 -3.88 -6.34 5.72
C GLY A 87 -4.63 -5.89 6.99
N PHE A 88 -4.00 -5.13 7.88
CA PHE A 88 -4.66 -4.57 9.08
C PHE A 88 -5.24 -5.57 10.10
N GLU A 89 -4.96 -6.87 9.93
CA GLU A 89 -5.52 -7.99 10.71
C GLU A 89 -5.22 -7.99 12.21
N THR A 90 -4.37 -7.08 12.69
CA THR A 90 -4.19 -6.86 14.13
C THR A 90 -5.39 -6.16 14.79
N GLY A 91 -6.35 -5.65 13.99
CA GLY A 91 -7.45 -4.82 14.47
C GLY A 91 -7.00 -3.43 14.91
N SER A 92 -5.77 -3.03 14.56
CA SER A 92 -5.19 -1.74 14.93
C SER A 92 -4.44 -1.11 13.74
N LEU A 93 -4.34 0.23 13.74
CA LEU A 93 -3.59 0.94 12.70
C LEU A 93 -2.07 0.73 12.84
N SER A 94 -1.56 0.45 14.04
CA SER A 94 -0.14 0.25 14.27
C SER A 94 0.39 -0.94 13.46
N PRO A 95 1.57 -0.83 12.79
CA PRO A 95 2.56 0.23 12.88
C PRO A 95 2.44 1.31 11.81
N TRP A 96 1.33 1.37 11.08
CA TRP A 96 1.10 2.46 10.14
C TRP A 96 0.96 3.79 10.86
N VAL A 97 1.71 4.77 10.39
CA VAL A 97 1.67 6.13 10.87
C VAL A 97 0.73 6.92 9.98
N ARG A 98 -0.36 7.39 10.59
CA ARG A 98 -1.20 8.41 9.98
C ARG A 98 -0.57 9.77 10.21
N THR A 99 -0.21 10.47 9.14
CA THR A 99 0.06 11.91 9.20
C THR A 99 -1.27 12.64 8.94
N GLY A 100 -1.51 13.68 9.73
CA GLY A 100 -2.80 14.39 9.74
C GLY A 100 -3.20 14.91 8.35
N PRO A 101 -4.47 15.34 8.20
CA PRO A 101 -5.03 15.65 6.90
C PRO A 101 -4.22 16.72 6.17
N ASN A 102 -3.93 16.48 4.89
CA ASN A 102 -3.49 17.53 3.97
C ASN A 102 -4.70 18.44 3.66
N GLY A 103 -5.00 19.36 4.58
CA GLY A 103 -6.12 20.31 4.48
C GLY A 103 -6.82 20.58 5.82
N ASN A 104 -7.74 21.55 5.85
CA ASN A 104 -8.49 21.91 7.05
C ASN A 104 -9.73 21.00 7.22
N CYS A 105 -9.50 19.78 7.66
CA CYS A 105 -10.52 18.74 7.79
C CYS A 105 -11.06 18.55 9.21
N GLY A 106 -12.30 18.08 9.30
CA GLY A 106 -12.94 17.68 10.56
C GLY A 106 -12.24 16.53 11.30
N ALA A 107 -12.79 16.12 12.45
CA ALA A 107 -12.09 15.28 13.44
C ALA A 107 -12.19 13.75 13.24
N PHE A 108 -12.43 13.25 12.02
CA PHE A 108 -12.53 11.82 11.75
C PHE A 108 -11.35 11.34 10.92
N PRO A 109 -10.40 10.61 11.52
CA PRO A 109 -9.23 10.19 10.79
C PRO A 109 -9.30 8.73 10.35
N VAL A 110 -8.35 8.26 9.52
CA VAL A 110 -8.21 6.82 9.14
C VAL A 110 -8.53 5.87 10.30
N GLN A 111 -9.47 4.95 10.04
CA GLN A 111 -9.95 3.94 10.97
C GLN A 111 -9.64 2.53 10.49
N ILE A 112 -9.58 1.58 11.43
CA ILE A 112 -9.64 0.16 11.11
C ILE A 112 -11.09 -0.28 11.16
N TYR A 113 -11.54 -0.90 10.08
CA TYR A 113 -12.91 -1.34 9.89
C TYR A 113 -12.95 -2.85 9.70
N ASN A 114 -14.10 -3.46 9.99
CA ASN A 114 -14.23 -4.92 10.04
C ASN A 114 -15.33 -5.48 9.13
N SER A 115 -15.72 -4.72 8.12
CA SER A 115 -16.69 -5.20 7.12
C SER A 115 -16.32 -4.70 5.74
N SER A 116 -16.69 -5.50 4.73
CA SER A 116 -16.39 -5.20 3.33
C SER A 116 -14.89 -5.05 3.02
N CYS A 117 -14.03 -5.71 3.80
CA CYS A 117 -12.59 -5.81 3.57
C CYS A 117 -12.29 -6.81 2.44
N HIS A 118 -11.14 -6.68 1.79
CA HIS A 118 -10.80 -7.49 0.62
C HIS A 118 -10.48 -8.92 1.01
N SER A 119 -9.70 -9.09 2.07
CA SER A 119 -9.42 -10.38 2.69
C SER A 119 -9.42 -10.23 4.21
N GLY A 120 -9.29 -11.36 4.92
CA GLY A 120 -9.26 -11.35 6.38
C GLY A 120 -10.51 -10.74 7.03
N SER A 121 -10.32 -10.09 8.17
CA SER A 121 -11.37 -9.47 8.98
C SER A 121 -11.31 -7.95 9.02
N TYR A 122 -10.18 -7.34 8.66
CA TYR A 122 -9.93 -5.92 8.89
C TYR A 122 -9.34 -5.21 7.67
N CYS A 123 -9.60 -3.91 7.57
CA CYS A 123 -9.06 -3.05 6.51
C CYS A 123 -9.02 -1.59 6.99
N ALA A 124 -8.25 -0.74 6.32
CA ALA A 124 -8.20 0.69 6.61
C ALA A 124 -9.26 1.45 5.79
N THR A 125 -9.91 2.45 6.39
CA THR A 125 -10.90 3.29 5.70
C THR A 125 -10.91 4.72 6.21
N ASP A 126 -11.32 5.63 5.34
CA ASP A 126 -11.67 7.01 5.66
C ASP A 126 -12.64 7.55 4.59
N GLY A 127 -13.48 8.50 4.97
CA GLY A 127 -14.36 9.26 4.07
C GLY A 127 -14.55 10.70 4.52
N ILE A 128 -13.50 11.28 5.12
CA ILE A 128 -13.52 12.68 5.47
C ILE A 128 -13.54 13.55 4.21
N ASN A 129 -14.54 14.44 4.16
CA ASN A 129 -14.72 15.31 3.01
C ASN A 129 -13.72 16.47 3.04
N GLY A 130 -13.12 16.78 1.89
CA GLY A 130 -12.40 18.03 1.68
C GLY A 130 -10.89 17.99 1.95
N CYS A 131 -10.31 16.85 2.32
CA CYS A 131 -8.86 16.66 2.41
C CYS A 131 -8.47 15.22 2.07
N ALA A 132 -7.17 15.02 1.87
CA ALA A 132 -6.58 13.69 1.81
C ALA A 132 -5.90 13.36 3.15
N ASP A 133 -6.05 12.12 3.58
CA ASP A 133 -5.30 11.57 4.71
C ASP A 133 -4.06 10.84 4.18
N GLN A 134 -2.98 10.88 4.96
CA GLN A 134 -1.75 10.16 4.65
C GLN A 134 -1.57 8.97 5.59
N LEU A 135 -1.28 7.81 5.01
CA LEU A 135 -0.95 6.58 5.73
C LEU A 135 0.42 6.09 5.28
N SER A 136 1.32 5.86 6.23
CA SER A 136 2.71 5.54 5.92
C SER A 136 3.32 4.44 6.77
N GLN A 137 4.28 3.71 6.19
CA GLN A 137 5.16 2.82 6.93
C GLN A 137 6.57 2.90 6.32
N GLN A 138 7.59 2.82 7.17
CA GLN A 138 8.98 2.83 6.74
C GLN A 138 9.52 1.41 6.58
N PHE A 139 10.39 1.23 5.59
CA PHE A 139 11.23 0.03 5.44
C PHE A 139 12.63 0.43 4.97
N THR A 140 13.59 -0.48 5.09
CA THR A 140 14.94 -0.25 4.57
C THR A 140 15.06 -0.80 3.16
N ALA A 141 15.40 0.07 2.21
CA ALA A 141 15.70 -0.31 0.84
C ALA A 141 17.21 -0.36 0.57
N THR A 142 17.58 -1.10 -0.47
CA THR A 142 18.95 -1.20 -1.01
C THR A 142 18.94 -0.71 -2.45
N ALA A 143 19.85 0.19 -2.79
CA ALA A 143 19.96 0.77 -4.13
C ALA A 143 20.10 -0.31 -5.21
N GLY A 144 19.38 -0.13 -6.33
CA GLY A 144 19.37 -1.04 -7.47
C GLY A 144 18.54 -2.32 -7.29
N GLN A 145 18.01 -2.58 -6.08
CA GLN A 145 17.11 -3.71 -5.86
C GLN A 145 15.69 -3.38 -6.31
N VAL A 146 15.00 -4.39 -6.83
CA VAL A 146 13.59 -4.30 -7.23
C VAL A 146 12.70 -4.72 -6.06
N TYR A 147 11.72 -3.89 -5.78
CA TYR A 147 10.65 -4.12 -4.82
C TYR A 147 9.32 -4.22 -5.56
N ILE A 148 8.55 -5.24 -5.23
CA ILE A 148 7.21 -5.45 -5.74
C ILE A 148 6.24 -4.87 -4.74
N VAL A 149 5.64 -3.74 -5.09
CA VAL A 149 4.64 -3.03 -4.30
C VAL A 149 3.26 -3.44 -4.79
N SER A 150 2.33 -3.74 -3.88
CA SER A 150 0.92 -3.93 -4.26
C SER A 150 -0.05 -3.56 -3.15
N PHE A 151 -1.30 -3.33 -3.52
CA PHE A 151 -2.40 -3.06 -2.59
C PHE A 151 -3.75 -3.24 -3.30
N TRP A 152 -4.82 -3.33 -2.51
CA TRP A 152 -6.20 -3.34 -2.98
C TRP A 152 -6.93 -2.10 -2.49
N LEU A 153 -7.65 -1.45 -3.40
CA LEU A 153 -8.36 -0.20 -3.12
C LEU A 153 -9.76 -0.22 -3.72
N LYS A 154 -10.76 0.28 -2.99
CA LYS A 154 -12.13 0.51 -3.49
C LYS A 154 -12.79 1.75 -2.88
N SER A 155 -13.93 2.13 -3.46
CA SER A 155 -14.87 3.14 -2.94
C SER A 155 -16.07 2.47 -2.25
N ASP A 156 -16.75 3.12 -1.31
CA ASP A 156 -18.08 2.67 -0.84
C ASP A 156 -19.22 2.97 -1.82
N SER A 157 -19.01 3.91 -2.73
CA SER A 157 -20.08 4.53 -3.49
C SER A 157 -19.72 4.68 -4.96
N LEU A 158 -20.70 4.35 -5.80
CA LEU A 158 -20.66 4.59 -7.23
C LEU A 158 -20.81 6.10 -7.49
N GLY A 159 -19.88 6.68 -8.23
CA GLY A 159 -19.88 8.11 -8.57
C GLY A 159 -18.81 8.92 -7.83
N SER A 160 -18.20 8.36 -6.78
CA SER A 160 -17.12 9.00 -6.04
C SER A 160 -15.76 8.68 -6.68
N VAL A 161 -14.91 9.70 -6.82
CA VAL A 161 -13.58 9.57 -7.42
C VAL A 161 -12.56 9.42 -6.30
N ILE A 162 -11.87 8.28 -6.29
CA ILE A 162 -10.72 8.13 -5.41
C ILE A 162 -9.54 8.84 -6.05
N SER A 163 -8.99 9.79 -5.31
CA SER A 163 -7.68 10.37 -5.56
C SER A 163 -6.68 9.64 -4.67
N ALA A 164 -5.81 8.84 -5.27
CA ALA A 164 -4.72 8.17 -4.55
C ALA A 164 -3.38 8.57 -5.15
N MET A 165 -2.46 9.02 -4.32
CA MET A 165 -1.04 9.15 -4.68
C MET A 165 -0.24 8.19 -3.83
N VAL A 166 0.51 7.30 -4.49
CA VAL A 166 1.35 6.31 -3.82
C VAL A 166 2.82 6.67 -4.05
N THR A 167 3.56 6.88 -2.97
CA THR A 167 4.92 7.41 -3.03
C THR A 167 5.91 6.55 -2.23
N LEU A 168 7.13 6.45 -2.73
CA LEU A 168 8.32 5.94 -2.06
C LEU A 168 9.36 7.06 -1.97
N ALA A 169 9.61 7.59 -0.77
CA ALA A 169 10.49 8.73 -0.52
C ALA A 169 11.31 8.60 0.77
#